data_AF-A0A1I6G2T3-F1
#
_entry.id   AF-A0A1I6G2T3-F1
#
_cell.length_a   1.000
_cell.length_b   1.000
_cell.length_c   1.000
_cell.angle_alpha   90.00
_cell.angle_beta   90.00
_cell.angle_gamma   90.00
#
_symmetry.space_group_name_H-M   'P 1'
#
loop_
_entity.id
_entity.type
_entity.pdbx_description
1 polymer ?
#
loop_
_entity_poly.entity_id
_entity_poly.type
_entity_poly.pdbx_seq_one_letter_code
_entity_poly.pdbx_strand_id
1 'polypeptide(L)'
;MTPDISARLTNVPQSKARGEFVLPALRIRNEGSEPVTVSNRLNLVEGDVLVECTDPSGQRSELRGVITVDSLPRTVELSAGQFIESGLFLFYASDGFTFDTVGSYELRVGYHPDTSESPVFTDSVELRITEPTDSETQALAEQTMVDDVARAIALCGLETDPTVVAGLSTLGERFPDRPEGALARFVLAELSDSDTVDLTDVFDRWGPTTTARWITALLSSEGGDEPTKRAYLDTLDRSERMIRGEPVDDRQT
;
A
#
# COMPACT_ATOMS: atom_id res chain seq x y z
N MET A 1 15.83 0.59 -25.06
CA MET A 1 17.14 0.43 -24.38
C MET A 1 16.73 0.28 -22.93
N THR A 2 16.87 -0.90 -22.33
CA THR A 2 16.29 -1.11 -21.00
C THR A 2 16.96 -0.15 -20.01
N PRO A 3 16.21 0.72 -19.33
CA PRO A 3 16.80 1.61 -18.33
C PRO A 3 17.53 0.79 -17.26
N ASP A 4 18.70 1.26 -16.82
CA ASP A 4 19.48 0.65 -15.71
C ASP A 4 18.78 0.95 -14.37
N ILE A 5 17.58 0.40 -14.20
CA ILE A 5 16.79 0.50 -12.97
C ILE A 5 16.60 -0.86 -12.33
N SER A 6 16.55 -0.89 -11.01
CA SER A 6 16.19 -2.08 -10.22
C SER A 6 14.88 -1.86 -9.47
N ALA A 7 14.06 -2.90 -9.38
CA ALA A 7 12.88 -2.94 -8.54
C ALA A 7 13.15 -3.86 -7.34
N ARG A 8 12.79 -3.42 -6.13
CA ARG A 8 12.88 -4.25 -4.92
C ARG A 8 11.63 -4.13 -4.08
N LEU A 9 11.13 -5.26 -3.62
CA LEU A 9 10.11 -5.33 -2.59
C LEU A 9 10.80 -5.34 -1.21
N THR A 10 10.44 -4.40 -0.36
CA THR A 10 11.05 -4.20 0.96
C THR A 10 9.99 -4.24 2.05
N ASN A 11 10.40 -4.49 3.29
CA ASN A 11 9.50 -4.57 4.47
C ASN A 11 8.39 -5.62 4.33
N VAL A 12 8.63 -6.68 3.55
CA VAL A 12 7.76 -7.86 3.55
C VAL A 12 7.96 -8.56 4.90
N PRO A 13 6.91 -8.72 5.72
CA PRO A 13 7.04 -9.47 6.97
C PRO A 13 7.30 -10.94 6.64
N GLN A 14 8.11 -11.62 7.46
CA GLN A 14 8.32 -13.07 7.30
C GLN A 14 7.01 -13.85 7.47
N SER A 15 6.16 -13.40 8.39
CA SER A 15 4.85 -13.99 8.60
C SER A 15 3.83 -12.98 9.12
N LYS A 16 2.56 -13.28 8.85
CA LYS A 16 1.38 -12.60 9.40
C LYS A 16 0.31 -13.62 9.80
N ALA A 17 -0.50 -13.30 10.80
CA ALA A 17 -1.74 -14.05 11.04
C ALA A 17 -2.75 -13.67 9.96
N ARG A 18 -3.59 -14.63 9.56
CA ARG A 18 -4.73 -14.39 8.67
C ARG A 18 -5.58 -13.24 9.23
N GLY A 19 -5.97 -12.31 8.38
CA GLY A 19 -6.72 -11.10 8.77
C GLY A 19 -5.86 -9.91 9.17
N GLU A 20 -4.54 -10.06 9.33
CA GLU A 20 -3.63 -8.93 9.48
C GLU A 20 -3.26 -8.32 8.13
N PHE A 21 -3.08 -7.00 8.11
CA PHE A 21 -2.68 -6.32 6.89
C PHE A 21 -1.20 -6.50 6.57
N VAL A 22 -0.91 -6.51 5.27
CA VAL A 22 0.43 -6.62 4.71
C VAL A 22 0.71 -5.38 3.87
N LEU A 23 1.72 -4.61 4.28
CA LEU A 23 2.16 -3.39 3.60
C LEU A 23 3.66 -3.46 3.30
N PRO A 24 4.07 -4.22 2.26
CA PRO A 24 5.42 -4.06 1.76
C PRO A 24 5.57 -2.72 1.04
N ALA A 25 6.81 -2.34 0.74
CA ALA A 25 7.11 -1.15 -0.05
C ALA A 25 7.88 -1.53 -1.31
N LEU A 26 7.42 -1.03 -2.45
CA LEU A 26 8.11 -1.12 -3.73
C LEU A 26 9.10 0.03 -3.85
N ARG A 27 10.37 -0.29 -4.09
CA ARG A 27 11.42 0.68 -4.35
C ARG A 27 11.95 0.52 -5.77
N ILE A 28 11.98 1.61 -6.53
CA ILE A 28 12.60 1.69 -7.86
C ILE A 28 13.85 2.56 -7.76
N ARG A 29 15.02 2.03 -8.12
CA ARG A 29 16.32 2.70 -8.00
C ARG A 29 17.02 2.80 -9.34
N ASN A 30 17.67 3.93 -9.62
CA ASN A 30 18.61 4.05 -10.72
C ASN A 30 19.97 3.44 -10.32
N GLU A 31 20.34 2.33 -10.95
CA GLU A 31 21.63 1.64 -10.76
C GLU A 31 22.70 2.12 -11.76
N GLY A 32 22.29 2.86 -12.79
CA GLY A 32 23.16 3.41 -13.82
C GLY A 32 23.92 4.65 -13.37
N SER A 33 24.82 5.13 -14.23
CA SER A 33 25.60 6.35 -14.02
C SER A 33 24.92 7.61 -14.58
N GLU A 34 23.94 7.46 -15.46
CA GLU A 34 23.21 8.55 -16.11
C GLU A 34 21.81 8.73 -15.50
N PRO A 35 21.24 9.94 -15.50
CA PRO A 35 19.85 10.15 -15.09
C PRO A 35 18.86 9.33 -15.92
N VAL A 36 17.80 8.85 -15.27
CA VAL A 36 16.72 8.08 -15.90
C VAL A 36 15.37 8.66 -15.51
N THR A 37 14.47 8.79 -16.49
CA THR A 37 13.08 9.17 -16.24
C THR A 37 12.24 7.91 -16.07
N VAL A 38 11.49 7.82 -14.98
CA VAL A 38 10.62 6.67 -14.66
C VAL A 38 9.23 7.15 -14.25
N SER A 39 8.21 6.30 -14.41
CA SER A 39 6.91 6.54 -13.77
C SER A 39 7.04 6.64 -12.25
N ASN A 40 6.25 7.50 -11.61
CA ASN A 40 6.16 7.56 -10.15
C ASN A 40 4.86 6.96 -9.59
N ARG A 41 4.08 6.28 -10.44
CA ARG A 41 2.83 5.60 -10.08
C ARG A 41 3.10 4.22 -9.50
N LEU A 42 3.59 4.20 -8.26
CA LEU A 42 4.08 2.98 -7.63
C LEU A 42 3.02 2.22 -6.81
N ASN A 43 1.74 2.59 -6.90
CA ASN A 43 0.65 1.90 -6.22
C ASN A 43 -0.13 0.99 -7.18
N LEU A 44 -1.00 0.14 -6.63
CA LEU A 44 -1.76 -0.83 -7.41
C LEU A 44 -2.96 -0.23 -8.16
N VAL A 45 -3.44 0.93 -7.72
CA VAL A 45 -4.66 1.56 -8.28
C VAL A 45 -4.36 2.38 -9.54
N GLU A 46 -3.11 2.78 -9.78
CA GLU A 46 -2.72 3.60 -10.95
C GLU A 46 -2.25 2.77 -12.15
N GLY A 47 -2.15 1.45 -12.02
CA GLY A 47 -2.00 0.52 -13.15
C GLY A 47 -0.58 0.23 -13.64
N ASP A 48 0.43 0.98 -13.18
CA ASP A 48 1.84 0.77 -13.56
C ASP A 48 2.53 -0.32 -12.73
N VAL A 49 1.85 -0.84 -11.71
CA VAL A 49 2.31 -1.92 -10.83
C VAL A 49 1.31 -3.07 -10.82
N LEU A 50 1.83 -4.30 -10.89
CA LEU A 50 1.09 -5.53 -10.64
C LEU A 50 1.87 -6.44 -9.69
N VAL A 51 1.17 -7.29 -8.95
CA VAL A 51 1.79 -8.32 -8.11
C VAL A 51 1.47 -9.70 -8.66
N GLU A 52 2.48 -10.44 -9.05
CA GLU A 52 2.39 -11.88 -9.28
C GLU A 52 2.39 -12.58 -7.91
N CYS A 53 1.34 -13.33 -7.62
CA CYS A 53 1.17 -14.06 -6.39
C CYS A 53 1.00 -15.55 -6.69
N THR A 54 1.81 -16.40 -6.05
CA THR A 54 1.58 -17.85 -6.00
C THR A 54 1.08 -18.21 -4.60
N ASP A 55 -0.10 -18.80 -4.53
CA ASP A 55 -0.72 -19.20 -3.26
C ASP A 55 -0.16 -20.53 -2.70
N PRO A 56 -0.55 -20.95 -1.49
CA PRO A 56 -0.09 -22.21 -0.90
C PRO A 56 -0.47 -23.47 -1.68
N SER A 57 -1.47 -23.40 -2.56
CA SER A 57 -1.86 -24.50 -3.45
C SER A 57 -1.00 -24.56 -4.73
N GLY A 58 -0.20 -23.54 -4.97
CA GLY A 58 0.59 -23.35 -6.19
C GLY A 58 -0.16 -22.63 -7.31
N GLN A 59 -1.37 -22.14 -7.05
CA GLN A 59 -2.14 -21.36 -8.01
C GLN A 59 -1.52 -19.96 -8.14
N ARG A 60 -1.38 -19.50 -9.39
CA ARG A 60 -0.85 -18.17 -9.71
C ARG A 60 -1.98 -17.21 -10.03
N SER A 61 -1.86 -15.99 -9.50
CA SER A 61 -2.76 -14.87 -9.75
C SER A 61 -1.96 -13.59 -10.00
N GLU A 62 -2.49 -12.71 -10.84
CA GLU A 62 -2.02 -11.33 -10.99
C GLU A 62 -2.93 -10.41 -10.19
N LEU A 63 -2.38 -9.72 -9.21
CA LEU A 63 -3.11 -8.83 -8.34
C LEU A 63 -2.94 -7.39 -8.82
N ARG A 64 -4.06 -6.70 -9.00
CA ARG A 64 -4.16 -5.28 -9.33
C ARG A 64 -4.96 -4.56 -8.24
N GLY A 65 -5.01 -3.24 -8.31
CA GLY A 65 -5.92 -2.46 -7.46
C GLY A 65 -7.37 -2.90 -7.66
N VAL A 66 -8.18 -2.76 -6.62
CA VAL A 66 -9.63 -3.03 -6.67
C VAL A 66 -10.33 -2.15 -7.71
N ILE A 67 -9.77 -0.95 -7.91
CA ILE A 67 -10.14 -0.01 -8.97
C ILE A 67 -8.89 0.38 -9.73
N THR A 68 -9.09 0.80 -10.97
CA THR A 68 -8.06 1.49 -11.76
C THR A 68 -8.44 2.96 -11.84
N VAL A 69 -7.59 3.82 -11.31
CA VAL A 69 -7.73 5.28 -11.39
C VAL A 69 -7.07 5.74 -12.69
N ASP A 70 -7.86 6.39 -13.54
CA ASP A 70 -7.37 7.07 -14.74
C ASP A 70 -6.67 8.39 -14.35
N SER A 71 -5.46 8.26 -13.79
CA SER A 71 -4.60 9.41 -13.48
C SER A 71 -3.86 9.87 -14.74
N LEU A 72 -3.31 11.09 -14.76
CA LEU A 72 -2.42 11.54 -15.84
C LEU A 72 -1.02 10.93 -15.69
N PRO A 73 -0.32 10.58 -16.79
CA PRO A 73 1.04 10.05 -16.71
C PRO A 73 1.94 10.99 -15.92
N ARG A 74 2.68 10.44 -14.96
CA ARG A 74 3.60 11.21 -14.13
C ARG A 74 4.93 10.50 -14.10
N THR A 75 5.96 11.27 -14.39
CA THR A 75 7.32 10.79 -14.40
C THR A 75 8.19 11.64 -13.50
N VAL A 76 9.28 11.03 -13.05
CA VAL A 76 10.29 11.65 -12.21
C VAL A 76 11.66 11.25 -12.74
N GLU A 77 12.59 12.20 -12.71
CA GLU A 77 13.98 11.93 -13.05
C GLU A 77 14.73 11.45 -11.80
N LEU A 78 15.38 10.29 -11.91
CA LEU A 78 16.27 9.73 -10.90
C LEU A 78 17.71 9.91 -11.36
N SER A 79 18.50 10.67 -10.61
CA SER A 79 19.96 10.67 -10.76
C SER A 79 20.55 9.32 -10.34
N ALA A 80 21.81 9.07 -10.71
CA ALA A 80 22.53 7.86 -10.34
C ALA A 80 22.42 7.58 -8.82
N GLY A 81 21.94 6.38 -8.47
CA GLY A 81 21.78 5.93 -7.10
C GLY A 81 20.53 6.44 -6.36
N GLN A 82 19.76 7.37 -6.93
CA GLN A 82 18.49 7.81 -6.35
C GLN A 82 17.38 6.78 -6.55
N PHE A 83 16.36 6.86 -5.70
CA PHE A 83 15.21 5.97 -5.77
C PHE A 83 13.88 6.69 -5.48
N ILE A 84 12.79 6.06 -5.88
CA ILE A 84 11.42 6.36 -5.43
C ILE A 84 10.86 5.14 -4.71
N GLU A 85 9.94 5.35 -3.77
CA GLU A 85 9.35 4.28 -2.97
C GLU A 85 7.88 4.57 -2.64
N SER A 86 7.04 3.54 -2.70
CA SER A 86 5.65 3.58 -2.26
C SER A 86 5.29 2.30 -1.49
N GLY A 87 4.35 2.40 -0.55
CA GLY A 87 3.68 1.22 -0.03
C GLY A 87 2.80 0.53 -1.08
N LEU A 88 2.58 -0.78 -0.88
CA LEU A 88 1.61 -1.58 -1.64
C LEU A 88 0.62 -2.19 -0.66
N PHE A 89 -0.67 -1.89 -0.80
CA PHE A 89 -1.68 -2.49 0.05
C PHE A 89 -2.03 -3.89 -0.47
N LEU A 90 -1.52 -4.92 0.20
CA LEU A 90 -1.77 -6.33 -0.14
C LEU A 90 -2.64 -6.96 0.92
N PHE A 91 -3.91 -6.59 0.95
CA PHE A 91 -4.90 -7.26 1.81
C PHE A 91 -6.19 -7.54 1.06
N TYR A 92 -6.61 -6.59 0.22
CA TYR A 92 -7.74 -6.76 -0.68
C TYR A 92 -7.38 -6.17 -2.04
N ALA A 93 -7.36 -7.02 -3.07
CA ALA A 93 -6.95 -6.66 -4.43
C ALA A 93 -8.01 -7.09 -5.46
N SER A 94 -7.70 -6.96 -6.74
CA SER A 94 -8.58 -7.38 -7.84
C SER A 94 -9.18 -8.77 -7.63
N ASP A 95 -10.42 -8.95 -8.10
CA ASP A 95 -11.18 -10.19 -7.99
C ASP A 95 -11.42 -10.68 -6.54
N GLY A 96 -11.40 -9.75 -5.57
CA GLY A 96 -11.64 -10.07 -4.16
C GLY A 96 -10.50 -10.83 -3.50
N PHE A 97 -9.30 -10.78 -4.08
CA PHE A 97 -8.14 -11.47 -3.53
C PHE A 97 -7.87 -11.01 -2.09
N THR A 98 -7.65 -11.97 -1.21
CA THR A 98 -7.11 -11.75 0.13
C THR A 98 -6.29 -12.98 0.57
N PHE A 99 -5.57 -12.85 1.67
CA PHE A 99 -4.80 -13.94 2.28
C PHE A 99 -5.70 -14.88 3.10
N ASP A 100 -6.68 -15.49 2.44
CA ASP A 100 -7.68 -16.35 3.08
C ASP A 100 -7.18 -17.75 3.46
N THR A 101 -6.10 -18.20 2.82
CA THR A 101 -5.55 -19.55 2.95
C THR A 101 -4.27 -19.51 3.75
N VAL A 102 -4.15 -20.36 4.77
CA VAL A 102 -2.93 -20.45 5.57
C VAL A 102 -1.84 -21.20 4.80
N GLY A 103 -0.62 -20.67 4.81
CA GLY A 103 0.53 -21.26 4.13
C GLY A 103 1.54 -20.21 3.64
N SER A 104 2.49 -20.67 2.83
CA SER A 104 3.48 -19.79 2.21
C SER A 104 2.96 -19.28 0.86
N TYR A 105 3.01 -17.97 0.69
CA TYR A 105 2.76 -17.26 -0.56
C TYR A 105 4.09 -16.79 -1.13
N GLU A 106 4.22 -16.84 -2.44
CA GLU A 106 5.34 -16.22 -3.17
C GLU A 106 4.85 -14.95 -3.86
N LEU A 107 5.48 -13.81 -3.55
CA LEU A 107 5.13 -12.50 -4.08
C LEU A 107 6.26 -11.99 -4.98
N ARG A 108 5.89 -11.48 -6.15
CA ARG A 108 6.82 -10.80 -7.06
C ARG A 108 6.12 -9.61 -7.70
N VAL A 109 6.78 -8.46 -7.76
CA VAL A 109 6.16 -7.24 -8.25
C VAL A 109 6.72 -6.90 -9.62
N GLY A 110 5.82 -6.68 -10.59
CA GLY A 110 6.14 -6.14 -11.90
C GLY A 110 5.85 -4.64 -11.93
N TYR A 111 6.83 -3.85 -12.35
CA TYR A 111 6.73 -2.40 -12.52
C TYR A 111 6.93 -2.02 -13.98
N HIS A 112 6.03 -1.22 -14.53
CA HIS A 112 6.05 -0.74 -15.91
C HIS A 112 6.54 0.71 -15.95
N PRO A 113 7.83 0.98 -16.23
CA PRO A 113 8.36 2.35 -16.27
C PRO A 113 7.76 3.19 -17.40
N ASP A 114 7.35 2.51 -18.48
CA ASP A 114 6.59 3.04 -19.62
C ASP A 114 5.71 1.89 -20.15
N THR A 115 4.47 2.20 -20.54
CA THR A 115 3.52 1.29 -21.20
C THR A 115 4.08 0.57 -22.43
N SER A 116 5.14 1.09 -23.06
CA SER A 116 5.78 0.50 -24.24
C SER A 116 6.98 -0.41 -23.93
N GLU A 117 7.43 -0.46 -22.67
CA GLU A 117 8.60 -1.23 -22.25
C GLU A 117 8.24 -2.51 -21.50
N SER A 118 9.19 -3.45 -21.47
CA SER A 118 9.04 -4.66 -20.65
C SER A 118 9.05 -4.31 -19.16
N PRO A 119 8.23 -4.96 -18.33
CA PRO A 119 8.22 -4.71 -16.90
C PRO A 119 9.56 -5.07 -16.25
N VAL A 120 9.94 -4.26 -15.26
CA VAL A 120 11.04 -4.53 -14.34
C VAL A 120 10.46 -5.27 -13.15
N PHE A 121 10.96 -6.47 -12.89
CA PHE A 121 10.48 -7.30 -11.80
C PHE A 121 11.40 -7.25 -10.59
N THR A 122 10.79 -7.37 -9.42
CA THR A 122 11.53 -7.71 -8.20
C THR A 122 11.98 -9.16 -8.22
N ASP A 123 12.90 -9.51 -7.31
CA ASP A 123 13.05 -10.90 -6.87
C ASP A 123 11.74 -11.37 -6.21
N SER A 124 11.50 -12.68 -6.24
CA SER A 124 10.42 -13.31 -5.48
C SER A 124 10.71 -13.26 -3.98
N VAL A 125 9.69 -12.96 -3.18
CA VAL A 125 9.76 -12.95 -1.72
C VAL A 125 8.67 -13.85 -1.14
N GLU A 126 9.03 -14.67 -0.16
CA GLU A 126 8.07 -15.50 0.56
C GLU A 126 7.40 -14.72 1.69
N LEU A 127 6.08 -14.86 1.81
CA LEU A 127 5.28 -14.40 2.93
C LEU A 127 4.50 -15.58 3.50
N ARG A 128 4.62 -15.83 4.81
CA ARG A 128 3.85 -16.89 5.46
C ARG A 128 2.60 -16.36 6.15
N ILE A 129 1.45 -16.83 5.74
CA ILE A 129 0.17 -16.61 6.43
C ILE A 129 -0.05 -17.76 7.42
N THR A 130 -0.41 -17.41 8.65
CA THR A 130 -0.59 -18.34 9.77
C THR A 130 -2.00 -18.26 10.32
N GLU A 131 -2.47 -19.32 10.98
CA GLU A 131 -3.72 -19.26 11.73
C GLU A 131 -3.59 -18.25 12.90
N PRO A 132 -4.64 -17.48 13.19
CA PRO A 132 -4.69 -16.69 14.42
C PRO A 132 -4.51 -17.61 15.64
N THR A 133 -3.63 -17.23 16.56
CA THR A 133 -3.25 -18.08 17.70
C THR A 133 -3.88 -17.65 19.02
N ASP A 134 -4.48 -16.47 19.05
CA ASP A 134 -5.14 -15.91 20.23
C ASP A 134 -6.51 -15.31 19.87
N SER A 135 -7.32 -15.04 20.90
CA SER A 135 -8.68 -14.54 20.70
C SER A 135 -8.74 -13.14 20.11
N GLU A 136 -7.67 -12.35 20.24
CA GLU A 136 -7.61 -11.00 19.70
C GLU A 136 -7.39 -11.04 18.18
N THR A 137 -6.39 -11.81 17.73
CA THR A 137 -6.09 -12.02 16.31
C THR A 137 -7.21 -12.78 15.60
N GLN A 138 -7.86 -13.72 16.29
CA GLN A 138 -9.05 -14.39 15.73
C GLN A 138 -10.19 -13.39 15.52
N ALA A 139 -10.46 -12.55 16.51
CA ALA A 139 -11.47 -11.51 16.42
C ALA A 139 -11.15 -10.46 15.34
N LEU A 140 -9.88 -10.15 15.14
CA LEU A 140 -9.43 -9.26 14.07
C LEU A 140 -9.76 -9.89 12.71
N ALA A 141 -9.38 -11.15 12.50
CA ALA A 141 -9.68 -11.89 11.28
C ALA A 141 -11.18 -11.97 10.99
N GLU A 142 -12.02 -12.18 12.02
CA GLU A 142 -13.48 -12.18 11.87
C GLU A 142 -14.05 -10.87 11.33
N GLN A 143 -13.36 -9.73 11.55
CA GLN A 143 -13.80 -8.42 11.09
C GLN A 143 -13.16 -8.03 9.76
N THR A 144 -11.86 -8.25 9.61
CA THR A 144 -11.12 -7.85 8.41
C THR A 144 -11.37 -8.78 7.22
N MET A 145 -11.74 -10.04 7.46
CA MET A 145 -12.05 -11.00 6.39
C MET A 145 -13.50 -10.91 5.90
N VAL A 146 -14.29 -9.92 6.37
CA VAL A 146 -15.59 -9.59 5.78
C VAL A 146 -15.34 -8.84 4.49
N ASP A 147 -15.74 -9.43 3.36
CA ASP A 147 -15.45 -8.95 2.00
C ASP A 147 -15.75 -7.46 1.82
N ASP A 148 -16.94 -6.99 2.20
CA ASP A 148 -17.31 -5.59 2.04
C ASP A 148 -16.48 -4.63 2.91
N VAL A 149 -16.06 -5.06 4.11
CA VAL A 149 -15.19 -4.25 4.99
C VAL A 149 -13.78 -4.16 4.40
N ALA A 150 -13.23 -5.29 3.95
CA ALA A 150 -11.91 -5.34 3.31
C ALA A 150 -11.88 -4.49 2.03
N ARG A 151 -12.93 -4.62 1.20
CA ARG A 151 -13.14 -3.83 -0.01
C ARG A 151 -13.23 -2.35 0.29
N ALA A 152 -13.98 -1.94 1.31
CA ALA A 152 -14.10 -0.53 1.69
C ALA A 152 -12.76 0.08 2.11
N ILE A 153 -11.90 -0.68 2.79
CA ILE A 153 -10.56 -0.22 3.15
C ILE A 153 -9.70 -0.01 1.89
N ALA A 154 -9.72 -0.97 0.97
CA ALA A 154 -8.99 -0.84 -0.30
C ALA A 154 -9.50 0.30 -1.19
N LEU A 155 -10.79 0.64 -1.09
CA LEU A 155 -11.42 1.74 -1.81
C LEU A 155 -11.22 3.11 -1.14
N CYS A 156 -10.75 3.14 0.11
CA CYS A 156 -10.36 4.34 0.84
C CYS A 156 -11.34 5.53 0.69
N GLY A 157 -12.57 5.37 1.18
CA GLY A 157 -13.54 6.48 1.24
C GLY A 157 -14.59 6.50 0.12
N LEU A 158 -14.60 5.49 -0.76
CA LEU A 158 -15.61 5.39 -1.84
C LEU A 158 -16.81 4.51 -1.51
N GLU A 159 -16.78 3.76 -0.39
CA GLU A 159 -17.87 2.87 0.03
C GLU A 159 -18.73 3.53 1.12
N THR A 160 -20.03 3.66 0.88
CA THR A 160 -20.95 4.46 1.72
C THR A 160 -22.10 3.63 2.32
N ASP A 161 -22.13 2.30 2.08
CA ASP A 161 -23.13 1.43 2.69
C ASP A 161 -23.08 1.53 4.24
N PRO A 162 -24.20 1.86 4.91
CA PRO A 162 -24.23 2.03 6.37
C PRO A 162 -23.78 0.81 7.17
N THR A 163 -23.98 -0.40 6.66
CA THR A 163 -23.54 -1.66 7.29
C THR A 163 -22.03 -1.78 7.27
N VAL A 164 -21.42 -1.38 6.15
CA VAL A 164 -19.97 -1.39 5.96
C VAL A 164 -19.32 -0.31 6.82
N VAL A 165 -19.90 0.89 6.86
CA VAL A 165 -19.47 1.98 7.75
C VAL A 165 -19.52 1.55 9.21
N ALA A 166 -20.58 0.85 9.65
CA ALA A 166 -20.66 0.31 11.01
C ALA A 166 -19.58 -0.76 11.27
N GLY A 167 -19.26 -1.59 10.27
CA GLY A 167 -18.16 -2.55 10.33
C GLY A 167 -16.80 -1.88 10.51
N LEU A 168 -16.51 -0.82 9.73
CA LEU A 168 -15.30 -0.01 9.87
C LEU A 168 -15.22 0.66 11.25
N SER A 169 -16.33 1.20 11.77
CA SER A 169 -16.37 1.82 13.12
C SER A 169 -16.02 0.78 14.18
N THR A 170 -16.63 -0.40 14.09
CA THR A 170 -16.38 -1.51 15.01
C THR A 170 -14.90 -1.94 14.97
N LEU A 171 -14.31 -2.04 13.78
CA LEU A 171 -12.90 -2.39 13.59
C LEU A 171 -11.98 -1.32 14.22
N GLY A 172 -12.26 -0.04 13.97
CA GLY A 172 -11.52 1.08 14.52
C GLY A 172 -11.61 1.21 16.04
N GLU A 173 -12.78 0.95 16.63
CA GLU A 173 -12.99 1.01 18.08
C GLU A 173 -12.37 -0.19 18.81
N ARG A 174 -12.45 -1.39 18.21
CA ARG A 174 -11.99 -2.63 18.84
C ARG A 174 -10.48 -2.82 18.78
N PHE A 175 -9.84 -2.32 17.72
CA PHE A 175 -8.39 -2.48 17.50
C PHE A 175 -7.67 -1.12 17.36
N PRO A 176 -7.81 -0.21 18.34
CA PRO A 176 -7.27 1.15 18.29
C PRO A 176 -5.77 1.19 18.03
N ASP A 177 -5.07 0.17 18.54
CA ASP A 177 -3.62 0.12 18.60
C ASP A 177 -2.99 -0.65 17.45
N ARG A 178 -3.81 -1.17 16.51
CA ARG A 178 -3.35 -1.97 15.37
C ARG A 178 -3.45 -1.21 14.04
N PRO A 179 -2.62 -1.55 13.04
CA PRO A 179 -2.75 -1.07 11.66
C PRO A 179 -4.17 -1.09 11.11
N GLU A 180 -4.89 -2.17 11.36
CA GLU A 180 -6.20 -2.44 10.80
C GLU A 180 -7.28 -1.48 11.34
N GLY A 181 -7.33 -1.28 12.66
CA GLY A 181 -8.29 -0.37 13.27
C GLY A 181 -8.01 1.08 12.94
N ALA A 182 -6.73 1.46 12.89
CA ALA A 182 -6.34 2.81 12.53
C ALA A 182 -6.63 3.15 11.05
N LEU A 183 -6.40 2.22 10.12
CA LEU A 183 -6.83 2.41 8.73
C LEU A 183 -8.34 2.47 8.60
N ALA A 184 -9.09 1.69 9.38
CA ALA A 184 -10.55 1.80 9.40
C ALA A 184 -11.00 3.22 9.79
N ARG A 185 -10.34 3.82 10.79
CA ARG A 185 -10.59 5.22 11.18
C ARG A 185 -10.18 6.21 10.09
N PHE A 186 -9.05 5.98 9.42
CA PHE A 186 -8.63 6.79 8.29
C PHE A 186 -9.68 6.77 7.17
N VAL A 187 -10.17 5.59 6.78
CA VAL A 187 -11.23 5.43 5.77
C VAL A 187 -12.52 6.13 6.19
N LEU A 188 -12.90 6.04 7.47
CA LEU A 188 -14.06 6.76 8.02
C LEU A 188 -13.88 8.29 7.99
N ALA A 189 -12.67 8.78 8.22
CA ALA A 189 -12.35 10.19 8.13
C ALA A 189 -12.60 10.70 6.70
N GLU A 190 -12.06 9.98 5.70
CA GLU A 190 -12.26 10.29 4.27
C GLU A 190 -13.74 10.26 3.85
N LEU A 191 -14.55 9.36 4.43
CA LEU A 191 -15.99 9.31 4.16
C LEU A 191 -16.77 10.50 4.75
N SER A 192 -16.31 11.04 5.88
CA SER A 192 -17.08 12.01 6.66
C SER A 192 -16.81 13.46 6.27
N ASP A 193 -15.78 13.72 5.45
CA ASP A 193 -15.27 15.07 5.12
C ASP A 193 -15.09 15.94 6.38
N SER A 194 -14.85 15.30 7.54
CA SER A 194 -14.90 15.94 8.85
C SER A 194 -13.55 15.83 9.54
N ASP A 195 -13.05 16.97 10.01
CA ASP A 195 -11.83 17.13 10.84
C ASP A 195 -11.92 16.42 12.21
N THR A 196 -12.86 15.49 12.41
CA THR A 196 -13.18 14.91 13.72
C THR A 196 -12.42 13.64 14.05
N VAL A 197 -11.80 12.98 13.06
CA VAL A 197 -10.94 11.83 13.30
C VAL A 197 -9.50 12.32 13.48
N ASP A 198 -9.08 12.47 14.73
CA ASP A 198 -7.66 12.69 15.04
C ASP A 198 -6.89 11.40 14.73
N LEU A 199 -6.01 11.48 13.74
CA LEU A 199 -5.11 10.40 13.31
C LEU A 199 -3.67 10.65 13.74
N THR A 200 -3.41 11.75 14.46
CA THR A 200 -2.05 12.14 14.86
C THR A 200 -1.45 11.07 15.77
N ASP A 201 -2.25 10.49 16.67
CA ASP A 201 -1.84 9.41 17.56
C ASP A 201 -1.47 8.11 16.82
N VAL A 202 -2.19 7.79 15.74
CA VAL A 202 -1.91 6.68 14.83
C VAL A 202 -0.59 6.94 14.09
N PHE A 203 -0.47 8.11 13.48
CA PHE A 203 0.66 8.45 12.63
C PHE A 203 1.96 8.59 13.41
N ASP A 204 1.92 9.19 14.60
CA ASP A 204 3.06 9.30 15.52
C ASP A 204 3.58 7.92 15.93
N ARG A 205 2.66 6.96 16.13
CA ARG A 205 3.00 5.61 16.58
C ARG A 205 3.69 4.78 15.49
N TRP A 206 3.21 4.87 14.25
CA TRP A 206 3.84 4.16 13.12
C TRP A 206 5.11 4.84 12.63
N GLY A 207 5.21 6.14 12.91
CA GLY A 207 6.28 6.99 12.48
C GLY A 207 6.15 7.42 11.01
N PRO A 208 6.93 8.45 10.64
CA PRO A 208 6.89 9.15 9.35
C PRO A 208 6.68 8.26 8.13
N THR A 209 7.56 7.27 8.00
CA THR A 209 7.76 6.49 6.78
C THR A 209 6.68 5.43 6.62
N THR A 210 6.30 4.77 7.70
CA THR A 210 5.24 3.74 7.67
C THR A 210 3.91 4.37 7.31
N THR A 211 3.58 5.51 7.91
CA THR A 211 2.39 6.27 7.56
C THR A 211 2.41 6.73 6.10
N ALA A 212 3.53 7.27 5.62
CA ALA A 212 3.64 7.68 4.21
C ALA A 212 3.36 6.51 3.26
N ARG A 213 3.87 5.30 3.56
CA ARG A 213 3.59 4.10 2.77
C ARG A 213 2.11 3.71 2.77
N TRP A 214 1.43 3.81 3.90
CA TRP A 214 -0.01 3.55 3.98
C TRP A 214 -0.80 4.52 3.11
N ILE A 215 -0.47 5.82 3.20
CA ILE A 215 -1.08 6.87 2.39
C ILE A 215 -0.86 6.60 0.90
N THR A 216 0.39 6.36 0.47
CA THR A 216 0.68 6.14 -0.97
C THR A 216 0.14 4.81 -1.50
N ALA A 217 -0.08 3.83 -0.63
CA ALA A 217 -0.66 2.54 -1.01
C ALA A 217 -2.16 2.64 -1.32
N LEU A 218 -2.89 3.50 -0.61
CA LEU A 218 -4.35 3.61 -0.68
C LEU A 218 -4.83 4.79 -1.52
N LEU A 219 -4.08 5.88 -1.56
CA LEU A 219 -4.46 7.11 -2.25
C LEU A 219 -3.65 7.32 -3.52
N SER A 220 -4.33 7.80 -4.57
CA SER A 220 -3.63 8.34 -5.74
C SER A 220 -2.93 9.65 -5.37
N SER A 221 -1.77 9.90 -5.96
CA SER A 221 -1.08 11.17 -5.74
C SER A 221 -1.77 12.39 -6.37
N GLU A 222 -2.85 12.23 -7.17
CA GLU A 222 -3.61 13.36 -7.75
C GLU A 222 -4.57 14.08 -6.77
N GLY A 223 -4.86 13.52 -5.59
CA GLY A 223 -5.62 14.21 -4.55
C GLY A 223 -4.78 15.32 -3.89
N GLY A 224 -4.62 16.46 -4.55
CA GLY A 224 -3.95 17.64 -3.98
C GLY A 224 -4.81 18.40 -2.97
N ASP A 225 -6.12 18.13 -2.94
CA ASP A 225 -7.13 18.79 -2.10
C ASP A 225 -7.65 17.93 -0.94
N GLU A 226 -7.10 16.73 -0.72
CA GLU A 226 -7.45 15.90 0.44
C GLU A 226 -6.87 16.53 1.72
N PRO A 227 -7.71 17.02 2.66
CA PRO A 227 -7.27 17.73 3.87
C PRO A 227 -6.32 16.90 4.73
N THR A 228 -6.59 15.59 4.84
CA THR A 228 -5.81 14.62 5.63
C THR A 228 -4.40 14.44 5.09
N LYS A 229 -4.27 14.35 3.76
CA LYS A 229 -2.97 14.25 3.07
C LYS A 229 -2.17 15.54 3.27
N ARG A 230 -2.79 16.71 3.16
CA ARG A 230 -2.14 18.02 3.31
C ARG A 230 -1.68 18.28 4.76
N ALA A 231 -2.48 17.97 5.77
CA ALA A 231 -2.13 18.17 7.18
C ALA A 231 -0.95 17.31 7.65
N TYR A 232 -0.82 16.09 7.13
CA TYR A 232 0.30 15.21 7.46
C TYR A 232 1.58 15.56 6.70
N LEU A 233 1.47 15.97 5.43
CA LEU A 233 2.58 16.35 4.56
C LEU A 233 3.48 17.47 5.14
N ASP A 234 2.90 18.40 5.91
CA ASP A 234 3.63 19.53 6.49
C ASP A 234 4.58 19.16 7.64
N THR A 235 4.59 17.88 8.08
CA THR A 235 5.33 17.49 9.29
C THR A 235 6.70 16.85 9.03
N LEU A 236 7.02 16.36 7.83
CA LEU A 236 8.15 15.42 7.63
C LEU A 236 8.79 15.45 6.23
N ASP A 237 10.01 16.00 6.13
CA ASP A 237 10.79 16.25 4.88
C ASP A 237 10.97 15.01 3.97
N ARG A 238 11.21 13.81 4.53
CA ARG A 238 11.37 12.57 3.76
C ARG A 238 10.04 11.93 3.37
N SER A 239 9.06 11.96 4.27
CA SER A 239 7.72 11.41 4.03
C SER A 239 6.96 12.21 2.99
N GLU A 240 7.17 13.53 2.97
CA GLU A 240 6.66 14.45 1.96
C GLU A 240 7.10 14.03 0.55
N ARG A 241 8.40 13.75 0.38
CA ARG A 241 8.96 13.29 -0.90
C ARG A 241 8.39 11.95 -1.34
N MET A 242 8.22 10.99 -0.43
CA MET A 242 7.57 9.70 -0.75
C MET A 242 6.13 9.89 -1.20
N ILE A 243 5.35 10.70 -0.47
CA ILE A 243 3.93 10.96 -0.80
C ILE A 243 3.79 11.69 -2.14
N ARG A 244 4.75 12.57 -2.48
CA ARG A 244 4.79 13.28 -3.77
C ARG A 244 5.40 12.46 -4.91
N GLY A 245 5.94 11.28 -4.63
CA GLY A 245 6.65 10.47 -5.62
C GLY A 245 7.91 11.16 -6.16
N GLU A 246 8.60 11.90 -5.30
CA GLU A 246 9.86 12.59 -5.59
C GLU A 246 11.08 11.69 -5.31
N PRO A 247 12.26 11.96 -5.92
CA PRO A 247 13.46 11.17 -5.69
C PRO A 247 13.87 11.20 -4.22
N VAL A 248 14.52 10.16 -3.72
CA VAL A 248 15.11 10.07 -2.37
C VAL A 248 16.56 9.62 -2.51
N ASP A 249 17.42 10.09 -1.61
CA ASP A 249 18.85 9.74 -1.57
C ASP A 249 19.18 9.01 -0.25
N ASP A 250 20.08 8.04 -0.29
CA ASP A 250 20.45 7.22 0.88
C ASP A 250 21.17 8.05 1.97
N ARG A 251 21.65 9.25 1.64
CA ARG A 251 22.47 10.11 2.53
C ARG A 251 21.68 11.06 3.43
N GLN A 252 20.35 11.06 3.37
CA GLN A 252 19.48 11.98 4.12
C GLN A 252 18.82 11.35 5.37
N THR A 253 19.44 10.32 5.96
CA THR A 253 19.03 9.74 7.27
C THR A 253 19.58 10.52 8.44
#